data_AF-A0A970RBB6-F1
#
_entry.id   AF-A0A970RBB6-F1
#
_cell.length_a   1.000
_cell.length_b   1.000
_cell.length_c   1.000
_cell.angle_alpha   90.00
_cell.angle_beta   90.00
_cell.angle_gamma   90.00
#
_symmetry.space_group_name_H-M   'P 1'
#
loop_
_entity.id
_entity.type
_entity.pdbx_description
1 polymer ?
#
loop_
_entity_poly.entity_id
_entity_poly.type
_entity_poly.pdbx_seq_one_letter_code
_entity_poly.pdbx_strand_id
1 'polypeptide(L)'
;MKNNKLKIVLLLLMMIGTLAPLVAQHQIPGDFCITADELQLYNRLNQYRKDNGLSEIPLSKSLCYVAKLHVSDLQYNRPDTGNCNLHSWSAQGDWVECCYGTDVFNSTCMTSKPKEMTTYPGKGYEIAFWESVD
;
A
#
# COMPACT_ATOMS: atom_id res chain seq x y z
N MET A 1 -28.78 -20.69 45.08
CA MET A 1 -29.48 -20.28 43.83
C MET A 1 -29.21 -18.82 43.38
N LYS A 2 -28.18 -18.12 43.88
CA LYS A 2 -27.85 -16.72 43.50
C LYS A 2 -26.64 -16.59 42.57
N ASN A 3 -25.86 -17.65 42.34
CA ASN A 3 -24.55 -17.55 41.68
C ASN A 3 -24.57 -17.85 40.17
N ASN A 4 -25.66 -18.43 39.64
CA ASN A 4 -25.77 -18.70 38.19
C ASN A 4 -26.28 -17.50 37.40
N LYS A 5 -27.13 -16.65 37.99
CA LYS A 5 -27.63 -15.45 37.30
C LYS A 5 -26.52 -14.42 37.06
N LEU A 6 -25.59 -14.26 38.01
CA LEU A 6 -24.46 -13.34 37.87
C LEU A 6 -23.47 -13.82 36.81
N LYS A 7 -23.19 -15.12 36.73
CA LYS A 7 -22.34 -15.72 35.67
C LYS A 7 -22.99 -15.61 34.28
N ILE A 8 -24.30 -15.81 34.18
CA ILE A 8 -25.05 -15.67 32.92
C ILE A 8 -25.09 -14.20 32.46
N VAL A 9 -25.23 -13.24 33.37
CA VAL A 9 -25.15 -11.80 33.07
C VAL A 9 -23.74 -11.41 32.60
N LEU A 10 -22.68 -11.93 33.23
CA LEU A 10 -21.29 -11.70 32.79
C LEU A 10 -20.98 -12.34 31.42
N LEU A 11 -21.53 -13.51 31.11
CA LEU A 11 -21.38 -14.16 29.79
C LEU A 11 -22.14 -13.44 28.68
N LEU A 12 -23.32 -12.86 28.99
CA LEU A 12 -24.09 -12.05 28.03
C LEU A 12 -23.44 -10.67 27.78
N LEU A 13 -22.74 -10.09 28.77
CA LEU A 13 -21.99 -8.84 28.63
C LEU A 13 -20.70 -8.98 27.80
N MET A 14 -20.14 -10.19 27.65
CA MET A 14 -18.96 -10.42 26.80
C MET A 14 -19.29 -10.62 25.31
N MET A 15 -20.55 -10.92 24.95
CA MET A 15 -20.97 -11.08 23.54
C MET A 15 -21.43 -9.78 22.86
N ILE A 16 -21.46 -8.67 23.59
CA ILE A 16 -21.84 -7.35 23.06
C ILE A 16 -20.58 -6.49 22.75
N GLY A 17 -19.39 -7.08 22.91
CA GLY A 17 -18.10 -6.48 22.57
C GLY A 17 -17.83 -6.47 21.06
N THR A 18 -18.24 -5.37 20.43
CA THR A 18 -17.76 -4.85 19.13
C THR A 18 -17.98 -5.73 17.89
N LEU A 19 -19.16 -5.61 17.29
CA LEU A 19 -19.26 -5.46 15.83
C LEU A 19 -18.61 -4.11 15.46
N ALA A 20 -17.28 -4.02 15.58
CA ALA A 20 -16.58 -3.01 14.82
C ALA A 20 -16.79 -3.41 13.36
N PRO A 21 -17.36 -2.55 12.50
CA PRO A 21 -17.26 -2.82 11.09
C PRO A 21 -15.76 -2.94 10.79
N LEU A 22 -15.36 -4.01 10.09
CA LEU A 22 -14.04 -4.12 9.47
C LEU A 22 -13.93 -3.00 8.42
N VAL A 23 -13.77 -1.77 8.86
CA VAL A 23 -13.39 -0.61 8.06
C VAL A 23 -11.96 -0.33 8.55
N ALA A 24 -10.94 -0.37 7.72
CA ALA A 24 -10.91 0.19 6.40
C ALA A 24 -10.02 -0.64 5.46
N GLN A 25 -10.61 -1.26 4.44
CA GLN A 25 -9.94 -1.15 3.15
C GLN A 25 -10.10 0.32 2.76
N HIS A 26 -9.00 1.07 2.87
CA HIS A 26 -8.96 2.45 2.43
C HIS A 26 -9.49 2.47 0.99
N GLN A 27 -10.66 3.08 0.79
CA GLN A 27 -11.23 3.17 -0.54
C GLN A 27 -10.48 4.27 -1.25
N ILE A 28 -9.97 3.97 -2.45
CA ILE A 28 -9.36 4.98 -3.30
C ILE A 28 -10.40 6.09 -3.53
N PRO A 29 -10.03 7.38 -3.40
CA PRO A 29 -10.94 8.48 -3.66
C PRO A 29 -11.72 8.30 -4.97
N GLY A 30 -13.01 8.62 -4.94
CA GLY A 30 -13.91 8.40 -6.08
C GLY A 30 -13.48 9.19 -7.33
N ASP A 31 -12.90 10.36 -7.10
CA ASP A 31 -12.37 11.31 -8.08
C ASP A 31 -10.89 11.07 -8.43
N PHE A 32 -10.24 10.06 -7.85
CA PHE A 32 -8.87 9.71 -8.22
C PHE A 32 -8.81 9.25 -9.69
N CYS A 33 -8.02 9.99 -10.47
CA CYS A 33 -7.67 9.71 -11.85
C CYS A 33 -6.18 9.98 -12.07
N ILE A 34 -5.60 9.25 -13.02
CA ILE A 34 -4.26 9.57 -13.53
C ILE A 34 -4.30 10.81 -14.44
N THR A 35 -3.20 11.54 -14.52
CA THR A 35 -3.04 12.69 -15.41
C THR A 35 -2.85 12.27 -16.86
N ALA A 36 -2.94 13.24 -17.78
CA ALA A 36 -2.63 13.00 -19.19
C ALA A 36 -1.17 12.54 -19.40
N ASP A 37 -0.22 13.09 -18.64
CA ASP A 37 1.19 12.72 -18.72
C ASP A 37 1.45 11.31 -18.15
N GLU A 38 0.79 10.96 -17.04
CA GLU A 38 0.84 9.60 -16.46
C GLU A 38 0.27 8.57 -17.46
N LEU A 39 -0.82 8.90 -18.15
CA LEU A 39 -1.39 8.06 -19.20
C LEU A 39 -0.47 7.97 -20.43
N GLN A 40 0.17 9.07 -20.82
CA GLN A 40 1.14 9.08 -21.92
C GLN A 40 2.34 8.16 -21.61
N LEU A 41 2.86 8.22 -20.38
CA LEU A 41 3.94 7.33 -19.92
C LEU A 41 3.50 5.87 -19.97
N TYR A 42 2.31 5.53 -19.46
CA TYR A 42 1.74 4.19 -19.53
C TYR A 42 1.67 3.67 -20.97
N ASN A 43 1.17 4.50 -21.90
CA ASN A 43 1.06 4.13 -23.31
C ASN A 43 2.44 3.88 -23.95
N ARG A 44 3.44 4.72 -23.65
CA ARG A 44 4.81 4.54 -24.15
C ARG A 44 5.45 3.26 -23.61
N LEU A 45 5.25 2.93 -22.34
CA LEU A 45 5.74 1.69 -21.74
C LEU A 45 5.13 0.47 -22.44
N ASN A 46 3.80 0.46 -22.64
CA ASN A 46 3.15 -0.67 -23.31
C ASN A 46 3.45 -0.73 -24.81
N GLN A 47 3.71 0.39 -25.46
CA GLN A 47 4.25 0.39 -26.83
C GLN A 47 5.63 -0.28 -26.88
N TYR A 48 6.54 0.07 -25.97
CA TYR A 48 7.85 -0.60 -25.86
C TYR A 48 7.70 -2.11 -25.64
N ARG A 49 6.77 -2.53 -24.77
CA ARG A 49 6.49 -3.96 -24.52
C ARG A 49 6.02 -4.66 -25.79
N LYS A 50 5.07 -4.04 -26.51
CA LYS A 50 4.55 -4.56 -27.78
C LYS A 50 5.65 -4.70 -28.84
N ASP A 51 6.52 -3.70 -28.97
CA ASP A 51 7.63 -3.71 -29.93
C ASP A 51 8.64 -4.83 -29.62
N ASN A 52 8.72 -5.27 -28.36
CA ASN A 52 9.54 -6.39 -27.90
C ASN A 52 8.77 -7.72 -27.77
N GLY A 53 7.55 -7.81 -28.31
CA GLY A 53 6.74 -9.04 -28.27
C GLY A 53 6.25 -9.44 -26.88
N LEU A 54 6.23 -8.52 -25.92
CA LEU A 54 5.73 -8.74 -24.56
C LEU A 54 4.26 -8.34 -24.44
N SER A 55 3.49 -9.07 -23.63
CA SER A 55 2.09 -8.76 -23.36
C SER A 55 1.90 -7.38 -22.70
N GLU A 56 0.78 -6.72 -22.96
CA GLU A 56 0.41 -5.47 -22.30
C GLU A 56 0.31 -5.63 -20.77
N ILE A 57 0.72 -4.60 -20.02
CA ILE A 57 0.43 -4.48 -18.59
C ILE A 57 -0.92 -3.74 -18.45
N PRO A 58 -1.94 -4.36 -17.83
CA PRO A 58 -3.23 -3.70 -17.62
C PRO A 58 -3.10 -2.49 -16.72
N LEU A 59 -3.80 -1.41 -17.06
CA LEU A 59 -3.91 -0.25 -16.17
C LEU A 59 -4.69 -0.62 -14.91
N SER A 60 -4.15 -0.27 -13.74
CA SER A 60 -4.74 -0.60 -12.44
C SER A 60 -4.91 0.66 -11.60
N LYS A 61 -6.17 1.04 -11.32
CA LYS A 61 -6.50 2.20 -10.46
C LYS A 61 -5.78 2.10 -9.11
N SER A 62 -5.75 0.90 -8.52
CA SER A 62 -5.07 0.64 -7.26
C SER A 62 -3.57 0.86 -7.32
N LEU A 63 -2.89 0.31 -8.32
CA LEU A 63 -1.44 0.45 -8.41
C LEU A 63 -1.03 1.89 -8.77
N CYS A 64 -1.80 2.58 -9.62
CA CYS A 64 -1.59 3.99 -9.90
C CYS A 64 -1.77 4.87 -8.64
N TYR A 65 -2.76 4.56 -7.81
CA TYR A 65 -2.99 5.29 -6.56
C TYR A 65 -1.81 5.13 -5.60
N VAL A 66 -1.37 3.89 -5.37
CA VAL A 66 -0.20 3.59 -4.52
C VAL A 66 1.06 4.28 -5.04
N ALA A 67 1.31 4.22 -6.35
CA ALA A 67 2.46 4.89 -6.97
C ALA A 67 2.45 6.42 -6.75
N LYS A 68 1.27 7.06 -6.85
CA LYS A 68 1.15 8.50 -6.64
C LYS A 68 1.38 8.91 -5.19
N LEU A 69 0.88 8.12 -4.25
CA LEU A 69 1.16 8.31 -2.82
C LEU A 69 2.65 8.16 -2.53
N HIS A 70 3.28 7.09 -3.04
CA HIS A 70 4.71 6.82 -2.83
C HIS A 70 5.61 7.94 -3.36
N VAL A 71 5.40 8.35 -4.62
CA VAL A 71 6.20 9.42 -5.23
C VAL A 71 6.00 10.75 -4.49
N SER A 72 4.79 11.02 -4.00
CA SER A 72 4.56 12.20 -3.16
C SER A 72 5.29 12.10 -1.82
N ASP A 73 5.28 10.92 -1.18
CA ASP A 73 5.98 10.67 0.07
C ASP A 73 7.50 10.85 -0.08
N LEU A 74 8.08 10.28 -1.15
CA LEU A 74 9.48 10.47 -1.52
C LEU A 74 9.83 11.93 -1.77
N GLN A 75 8.94 12.70 -2.41
CA GLN A 75 9.18 14.10 -2.72
C GLN A 75 9.13 15.00 -1.48
N TYR A 76 8.15 14.79 -0.59
CA TYR A 76 7.87 15.73 0.50
C TYR A 76 8.42 15.29 1.86
N ASN A 77 8.51 13.99 2.12
CA ASN A 77 8.86 13.43 3.43
C ASN A 77 10.21 12.73 3.48
N ARG A 78 10.82 12.45 2.31
CA ARG A 78 12.20 11.94 2.18
C ARG A 78 12.51 10.71 3.09
N PRO A 79 11.68 9.63 3.07
CA PRO A 79 11.95 8.41 3.85
C PRO A 79 13.21 7.64 3.38
N ASP A 80 13.80 8.05 2.26
CA ASP A 80 14.99 7.49 1.61
C ASP A 80 16.31 8.09 2.11
N THR A 81 16.38 8.47 3.39
CA THR A 81 17.56 9.10 4.00
C THR A 81 18.24 8.18 5.03
N GLY A 82 19.51 8.43 5.33
CA GLY A 82 20.30 7.58 6.24
C GLY A 82 20.55 6.20 5.62
N ASN A 83 20.17 5.14 6.34
CA ASN A 83 20.33 3.75 5.88
C ASN A 83 19.11 3.23 5.10
N CYS A 84 18.20 4.12 4.71
CA CYS A 84 16.98 3.81 3.96
C CYS A 84 17.16 4.21 2.49
N ASN A 85 16.40 3.60 1.58
CA ASN A 85 16.45 3.90 0.15
C ASN A 85 15.07 4.23 -0.45
N LEU A 86 14.99 4.38 -1.78
CA LEU A 86 13.78 4.79 -2.51
C LEU A 86 12.57 3.85 -2.38
N HIS A 87 12.73 2.66 -1.78
CA HIS A 87 11.62 1.75 -1.46
C HIS A 87 11.04 1.95 -0.05
N SER A 88 11.51 2.97 0.67
CA SER A 88 11.09 3.30 2.03
C SER A 88 9.85 4.18 2.04
N TRP A 89 9.02 4.03 3.07
CA TRP A 89 7.77 4.76 3.27
C TRP A 89 7.81 5.47 4.62
N SER A 90 7.46 6.75 4.66
CA SER A 90 7.44 7.55 5.90
C SER A 90 6.18 7.28 6.74
N ALA A 91 6.11 7.81 7.96
CA ALA A 91 4.89 7.81 8.78
C ALA A 91 3.85 8.90 8.40
N GLN A 92 4.00 9.61 7.29
CA GLN A 92 3.16 10.76 6.94
C GLN A 92 1.93 10.40 6.09
N GLY A 93 1.40 9.18 6.26
CA GLY A 93 0.18 8.75 5.56
C GLY A 93 -0.49 7.55 6.20
N ASP A 94 -1.62 7.14 5.62
CA ASP A 94 -2.44 6.04 6.12
C ASP A 94 -1.92 4.66 5.65
N TRP A 95 -0.64 4.40 5.95
CA TRP A 95 0.08 3.15 5.71
C TRP A 95 1.08 2.90 6.84
N VAL A 96 1.66 1.71 6.90
CA VAL A 96 2.69 1.39 7.90
C VAL A 96 4.05 1.93 7.43
N GLU A 97 4.71 2.82 8.17
CA GLU A 97 6.05 3.28 7.78
C GLU A 97 7.06 2.13 7.69
N CYS A 98 8.09 2.29 6.84
CA CYS A 98 9.18 1.32 6.77
C CYS A 98 10.44 1.93 6.15
N CYS A 99 11.59 1.57 6.72
CA CYS A 99 12.91 1.84 6.15
C CYS A 99 13.36 0.61 5.34
N TYR A 100 13.51 0.78 4.03
CA TYR A 100 14.03 -0.26 3.15
C TYR A 100 15.56 -0.11 3.05
N GLY A 101 16.31 -1.03 3.65
CA GLY A 101 17.79 -1.03 3.64
C GLY A 101 18.47 -1.59 4.88
N THR A 102 17.82 -1.57 6.05
CA THR A 102 18.44 -2.06 7.31
C THR A 102 18.32 -3.57 7.53
N ASP A 103 17.36 -4.22 6.87
CA ASP A 103 17.16 -5.67 6.91
C ASP A 103 17.04 -6.22 5.49
N VAL A 104 18.00 -7.08 5.11
CA VAL A 104 18.20 -7.64 3.76
C VAL A 104 16.99 -8.43 3.22
N PHE A 105 15.93 -8.62 4.01
CA PHE A 105 14.80 -9.49 3.68
C PHE A 105 13.40 -8.87 3.88
N ASN A 106 13.28 -7.58 4.22
CA ASN A 106 11.97 -6.96 4.41
C ASN A 106 11.34 -6.47 3.08
N SER A 107 11.16 -7.41 2.14
CA SER A 107 10.39 -7.15 0.90
C SER A 107 8.93 -6.75 1.17
N THR A 108 8.43 -6.96 2.39
CA THR A 108 7.10 -6.52 2.81
C THR A 108 6.94 -5.01 2.78
N CYS A 109 8.01 -4.24 3.05
CA CYS A 109 7.96 -2.77 3.00
C CYS A 109 7.40 -2.22 1.67
N MET A 110 7.69 -2.89 0.55
CA MET A 110 7.12 -2.58 -0.76
C MET A 110 5.89 -3.43 -1.09
N THR A 111 5.98 -4.75 -0.85
CA THR A 111 5.01 -5.69 -1.42
C THR A 111 3.63 -5.67 -0.77
N SER A 112 3.50 -5.22 0.48
CA SER A 112 2.20 -5.13 1.17
C SER A 112 1.43 -3.84 0.88
N LYS A 113 2.08 -2.81 0.34
CA LYS A 113 1.53 -1.45 0.21
C LYS A 113 0.19 -1.39 -0.53
N PRO A 114 0.00 -2.06 -1.67
CA PRO A 114 -1.31 -2.07 -2.32
C PRO A 114 -2.42 -2.65 -1.46
N LYS A 115 -2.13 -3.65 -0.63
CA LYS A 115 -3.11 -4.29 0.25
C LYS A 115 -3.45 -3.42 1.47
N GLU A 116 -2.51 -2.60 1.93
CA GLU A 116 -2.76 -1.62 3.01
C GLU A 116 -3.72 -0.51 2.56
N MET A 117 -3.53 0.00 1.34
CA MET A 117 -4.18 1.22 0.86
C MET A 117 -5.33 0.99 -0.13
N THR A 118 -5.51 -0.23 -0.63
CA THR A 118 -6.49 -0.52 -1.69
C THR A 118 -7.06 -1.93 -1.56
N THR A 119 -7.99 -2.29 -2.46
CA THR A 119 -8.54 -3.64 -2.62
C THR A 119 -7.68 -4.55 -3.51
N TYR A 120 -6.47 -4.14 -3.91
CA TYR A 120 -5.61 -4.91 -4.80
C TYR A 120 -5.22 -6.26 -4.15
N PRO A 121 -5.51 -7.41 -4.78
CA PRO A 121 -5.33 -8.71 -4.13
C PRO A 121 -3.89 -9.23 -4.16
N GLY A 122 -3.06 -8.68 -5.06
CA GLY A 122 -1.68 -9.11 -5.27
C GLY A 122 -0.64 -8.34 -4.46
N LYS A 123 0.63 -8.72 -4.64
CA LYS A 123 1.77 -7.95 -4.12
C LYS A 123 2.06 -6.75 -5.00
N GLY A 124 2.51 -5.66 -4.38
CA GLY A 124 3.12 -4.53 -5.08
C GLY A 124 4.58 -4.80 -5.43
N TYR A 125 5.05 -4.22 -6.53
CA TYR A 125 6.46 -4.18 -6.88
C TYR A 125 6.77 -2.77 -7.38
N GLU A 126 7.91 -2.25 -6.98
CA GLU A 126 8.42 -0.94 -7.34
C GLU A 126 9.79 -1.15 -8.00
N ILE A 127 10.10 -0.30 -8.96
CA ILE A 127 11.42 -0.22 -9.56
C ILE A 127 11.85 1.23 -9.38
N ALA A 128 12.96 1.43 -8.68
CA ALA A 128 13.58 2.73 -8.55
C ALA A 128 14.75 2.84 -9.54
N PHE A 129 14.99 4.05 -10.07
CA PHE A 129 16.13 4.32 -10.96
C PHE A 129 17.48 4.13 -10.25
N TRP A 130 17.49 4.27 -8.92
CA TRP A 130 18.66 4.15 -8.07
C TRP A 130 18.31 3.36 -6.82
N GLU A 131 19.19 2.45 -6.43
CA GLU A 131 19.18 1.86 -5.09
C GLU A 131 20.38 2.42 -4.33
N SER A 132 20.17 2.92 -3.11
CA SER A 132 21.27 3.19 -2.20
C SER A 132 21.84 1.83 -1.80
N VAL A 133 22.79 1.33 -2.57
CA VAL A 133 23.69 0.24 -2.17
C VAL A 133 24.86 0.89 -1.43
N ASP A 134 24.73 0.96 -0.11
CA ASP A 134 25.89 1.04 0.79
C ASP A 134 26.15 -0.35 1.38
#